data_AF-A0A3C1F8L1-F1
#
_entry.id   AF-A0A3C1F8L1-F1
#
_cell.length_a   1.000
_cell.length_b   1.000
_cell.length_c   1.000
_cell.angle_alpha   90.00
_cell.angle_beta   90.00
_cell.angle_gamma   90.00
#
_symmetry.space_group_name_H-M   'P 1'
#
loop_
_entity.id
_entity.type
_entity.pdbx_description
1 polymer ?
#
loop_
_entity_poly.entity_id
_entity_poly.type
_entity_poly.pdbx_seq_one_letter_code
_entity_poly.pdbx_strand_id
1 'polypeptide(L)'
;MFQPTSLEKKKISWKHVIGSTLAYWYTLFLGWTTKIYWFKSEEALKFEKEGQNYIFGVWHNQQLFLLYPYRGQKICALISLSDDGEYIARCLPHFGMKAVRGSTTRGGARALIKLKNIA
;
A
#
# COMPACT_ATOMS: atom_id res chain seq x y z
N MET A 1 2.88 8.00 17.05
CA MET A 1 2.02 8.79 16.15
C MET A 1 2.67 8.77 14.76
N PHE A 2 2.23 7.88 13.86
CA PHE A 2 2.87 7.71 12.54
C PHE A 2 2.47 8.84 11.60
N GLN A 3 3.45 9.58 11.06
CA GLN A 3 3.20 10.62 10.07
C GLN A 3 3.12 10.01 8.67
N PRO A 4 2.07 10.28 7.87
CA PRO A 4 1.99 9.81 6.50
C PRO A 4 3.10 10.45 5.66
N THR A 5 3.86 9.63 4.94
CA THR A 5 4.92 10.06 4.03
C THR A 5 4.35 10.95 2.93
N SER A 6 4.61 12.26 3.07
CA SER A 6 4.34 13.34 2.11
C SER A 6 3.05 13.19 1.31
N LEU A 7 1.91 13.42 1.98
CA LEU A 7 0.72 13.84 1.26
C LEU A 7 1.03 15.23 0.67
N GLU A 8 1.08 15.36 -0.67
CA GLU A 8 0.85 16.68 -1.25
C GLU A 8 -0.50 17.16 -0.71
N LYS A 9 -0.52 18.36 -0.12
CA LYS A 9 -1.64 18.92 0.66
C LYS A 9 -2.90 19.06 -0.21
N LYS A 10 -3.62 17.98 -0.48
CA LYS A 10 -4.98 18.01 -1.03
C LYS A 10 -5.93 18.30 0.14
N LYS A 11 -6.92 19.18 -0.05
CA LYS A 11 -7.96 19.44 0.97
C LYS A 11 -8.60 18.12 1.37
N ILE A 12 -8.40 17.73 2.62
CA ILE A 12 -8.88 16.47 3.17
C ILE A 12 -10.40 16.56 3.28
N SER A 13 -11.11 15.73 2.53
CA SER A 13 -12.55 15.55 2.68
C SER A 13 -12.84 14.36 3.59
N TRP A 14 -13.82 14.52 4.50
CA TRP A 14 -14.36 13.49 5.39
C TRP A 14 -14.70 12.17 4.67
N LYS A 15 -15.11 12.24 3.40
CA LYS A 15 -15.36 11.08 2.53
C LYS A 15 -14.17 10.12 2.47
N HIS A 16 -12.94 10.65 2.37
CA HIS A 16 -11.73 9.83 2.32
C HIS A 16 -11.44 9.11 3.64
N VAL A 17 -11.72 9.78 4.77
CA VAL A 17 -11.53 9.20 6.10
C VAL A 17 -12.52 8.06 6.31
N ILE A 18 -13.80 8.31 6.03
CA ILE A 18 -14.85 7.29 6.15
C ILE A 18 -14.58 6.14 5.18
N GLY A 19 -14.32 6.43 3.91
CA GLY A 19 -14.10 5.40 2.89
C GLY A 19 -12.88 4.53 3.16
N SER A 20 -11.75 5.12 3.59
CA SER A 20 -10.56 4.33 3.97
C SER A 20 -10.79 3.49 5.23
N THR A 21 -11.54 4.01 6.19
CA THR A 21 -11.91 3.26 7.41
C THR A 21 -12.86 2.09 7.08
N LEU A 22 -13.87 2.31 6.24
CA LEU A 22 -14.76 1.25 5.77
C LEU A 22 -13.98 0.20 4.96
N ALA A 23 -13.07 0.63 4.09
CA ALA A 23 -12.20 -0.27 3.33
C ALA A 23 -11.31 -1.13 4.25
N TYR A 24 -10.77 -0.56 5.33
CA TYR A 24 -10.03 -1.30 6.34
C TYR A 24 -10.87 -2.39 7.01
N TRP A 25 -12.05 -2.04 7.54
CA TRP A 25 -12.94 -3.01 8.19
C TRP A 25 -13.44 -4.09 7.24
N TYR A 26 -13.82 -3.71 6.02
CA TYR A 26 -14.22 -4.65 4.99
C TYR A 26 -13.11 -5.63 4.64
N THR A 27 -11.87 -5.14 4.53
CA THR A 27 -10.70 -5.98 4.24
C THR A 27 -10.38 -6.93 5.39
N LEU A 28 -10.52 -6.49 6.65
CA LEU A 28 -10.40 -7.37 7.81
C LEU A 28 -11.48 -8.46 7.80
N PHE A 29 -12.74 -8.10 7.52
CA PHE A 29 -13.84 -9.04 7.41
C PHE A 29 -13.60 -10.08 6.32
N LEU A 30 -13.19 -9.66 5.12
CA LEU A 30 -12.83 -10.58 4.04
C LEU A 30 -11.68 -11.50 4.47
N GLY A 31 -10.63 -10.95 5.07
CA GLY A 31 -9.48 -11.72 5.50
C GLY A 31 -9.79 -12.73 6.61
N TRP A 32 -10.75 -12.42 7.49
CA TRP A 32 -11.21 -13.31 8.54
C TRP A 32 -12.10 -14.43 8.01
N THR A 33 -12.88 -14.15 6.96
CA THR A 33 -13.81 -15.11 6.34
C THR A 33 -13.17 -15.94 5.21
N THR A 34 -11.96 -15.58 4.77
CA THR A 34 -11.28 -16.20 3.63
C THR A 34 -10.10 -17.06 4.07
N LYS A 35 -10.02 -18.29 3.56
CA LYS A 35 -8.82 -19.13 3.71
C LYS A 35 -7.77 -18.75 2.65
N ILE A 36 -6.54 -18.51 3.08
CA ILE A 36 -5.45 -18.01 2.23
C ILE A 36 -4.41 -19.10 2.01
N TYR A 37 -4.03 -19.31 0.76
CA TYR A 37 -2.97 -20.23 0.34
C TYR A 37 -1.85 -19.44 -0.34
N TRP A 38 -0.61 -19.84 -0.07
CA TRP A 38 0.59 -19.18 -0.60
C TRP A 38 1.23 -20.03 -1.68
N PHE A 39 1.33 -19.48 -2.88
CA PHE A 39 2.07 -20.06 -3.99
C PHE A 39 3.20 -19.09 -4.33
N LYS A 40 4.40 -19.38 -3.85
CA LYS A 40 5.60 -18.57 -4.10
C LYS A 40 6.60 -19.41 -4.88
N SER A 41 7.27 -18.80 -5.85
CA SER A 41 8.39 -19.45 -6.53
C SER A 41 9.60 -19.58 -5.60
N GLU A 42 10.55 -20.44 -5.96
CA GLU A 42 11.78 -20.62 -5.18
C GLU A 42 12.58 -19.32 -5.10
N GLU A 43 12.58 -18.52 -6.16
CA GLU A 43 13.26 -17.22 -6.22
C GLU A 43 12.61 -16.21 -5.26
N ALA A 44 11.27 -16.17 -5.19
CA ALA A 44 10.56 -15.30 -4.27
C ALA A 44 10.86 -15.69 -2.81
N LEU A 45 10.89 -16.99 -2.50
CA LEU A 45 11.26 -17.50 -1.18
C LEU A 45 12.73 -17.17 -0.84
N LYS A 46 13.62 -17.20 -1.84
CA LYS A 46 15.02 -16.83 -1.67
C LYS A 46 15.17 -15.35 -1.32
N PHE A 47 14.51 -14.44 -2.06
CA PHE A 47 14.52 -13.01 -1.76
C PHE A 47 14.02 -12.70 -0.34
N GLU A 48 12.95 -13.37 0.10
CA GLU A 48 12.41 -13.22 1.45
C GLU A 48 13.38 -13.74 2.53
N LYS A 49 13.98 -14.93 2.32
CA LYS A 49 14.95 -15.51 3.27
C LYS A 49 16.21 -14.67 3.40
N GLU A 50 16.69 -14.09 2.30
CA GLU A 50 17.89 -13.27 2.26
C GLU A 50 17.62 -11.81 2.67
N GLY A 51 16.36 -11.44 2.93
CA GLY A 51 15.98 -10.08 3.30
C GLY A 51 16.24 -9.06 2.18
N GLN A 52 16.24 -9.49 0.91
CA GLN A 52 16.44 -8.61 -0.22
C GLN A 52 15.18 -7.77 -0.48
N ASN A 53 15.38 -6.56 -1.00
CA ASN A 53 14.28 -5.70 -1.46
C ASN A 53 13.79 -6.14 -2.85
N TYR A 54 12.48 -6.18 -3.06
CA TYR A 54 11.86 -6.55 -4.34
C TYR A 54 10.60 -5.72 -4.61
N ILE A 55 10.16 -5.71 -5.87
CA ILE A 55 8.97 -4.98 -6.32
C ILE A 55 7.81 -5.95 -6.50
N PHE A 56 6.68 -5.65 -5.87
CA PHE A 56 5.43 -6.37 -6.08
C PHE A 56 4.67 -5.79 -7.28
N GLY A 57 4.44 -6.61 -8.29
CA GLY A 57 3.45 -6.35 -9.35
C GLY A 57 2.12 -6.98 -8.98
N VAL A 58 1.03 -6.21 -9.00
CA VAL A 58 -0.31 -6.69 -8.64
C VAL A 58 -1.34 -6.18 -9.64
N TRP A 59 -2.37 -6.98 -9.90
CA TRP A 59 -3.49 -6.55 -10.74
C TRP A 59 -4.38 -5.56 -9.99
N HIS A 60 -5.00 -4.64 -10.74
CA HIS A 60 -5.77 -3.54 -10.17
C HIS A 60 -6.93 -4.01 -9.27
N ASN A 61 -7.59 -5.10 -9.62
CA ASN A 61 -8.71 -5.69 -8.88
C ASN A 61 -8.30 -6.41 -7.57
N GLN A 62 -7.00 -6.59 -7.31
CA GLN A 62 -6.50 -7.33 -6.13
C GLN A 62 -5.96 -6.42 -5.03
N GLN A 63 -5.83 -5.12 -5.30
CA GLN A 63 -5.12 -4.17 -4.42
C GLN A 63 -5.66 -4.16 -2.99
N LEU A 64 -6.99 -4.22 -2.82
CA LEU A 64 -7.62 -4.10 -1.50
C LEU A 64 -7.39 -5.34 -0.63
N PHE A 65 -7.68 -6.54 -1.15
CA PHE A 65 -7.56 -7.77 -0.37
C PHE A 65 -6.10 -8.08 -0.01
N LEU A 66 -5.14 -7.71 -0.86
CA LEU A 66 -3.70 -7.92 -0.62
C LEU A 66 -3.19 -7.21 0.64
N LEU A 67 -3.88 -6.18 1.12
CA LEU A 67 -3.50 -5.51 2.37
C LEU A 67 -3.60 -6.44 3.58
N TYR A 68 -4.54 -7.38 3.59
CA TYR A 68 -4.74 -8.29 4.72
C TYR A 68 -3.63 -9.34 4.91
N PRO A 69 -3.29 -10.20 3.92
CA PRO A 69 -2.27 -11.23 4.10
C PRO A 69 -0.87 -10.65 4.32
N TYR A 70 -0.61 -9.43 3.82
CA TYR A 70 0.67 -8.76 3.96
C TYR A 70 0.73 -7.73 5.10
N ARG A 71 -0.32 -7.64 5.93
CA ARG A 71 -0.37 -6.69 7.05
C ARG A 71 0.81 -6.87 8.01
N GLY A 72 1.34 -5.76 8.50
CA GLY A 72 2.50 -5.73 9.40
C GLY A 72 3.86 -5.94 8.72
N GLN A 73 3.91 -6.21 7.42
CA GLN A 73 5.17 -6.29 6.67
C GLN A 73 5.67 -4.89 6.27
N LYS A 74 6.99 -4.78 6.03
CA LYS A 74 7.65 -3.53 5.61
C LYS A 74 7.39 -3.25 4.12
N ILE A 75 6.16 -2.87 3.78
CA ILE A 75 5.76 -2.58 2.40
C ILE A 75 5.58 -1.07 2.20
N CYS A 76 6.07 -0.57 1.06
CA CYS A 76 5.78 0.77 0.60
C CYS A 76 5.16 0.74 -0.80
N ALA A 77 3.98 1.34 -0.97
CA ALA A 77 3.31 1.44 -2.25
C ALA A 77 3.49 2.83 -2.89
N LEU A 78 3.77 2.83 -4.20
CA LEU A 78 3.66 4.02 -5.04
C LEU A 78 2.20 4.23 -5.43
N ILE A 79 1.62 5.38 -5.06
CA ILE A 79 0.21 5.69 -5.28
C ILE A 79 0.09 7.01 -6.02
N SER A 80 -0.75 7.05 -7.05
CA SER A 80 -1.00 8.25 -7.84
C SER A 80 -1.60 9.39 -7.00
N LEU A 81 -1.52 10.60 -7.52
CA LEU A 81 -2.08 11.80 -6.88
C LEU A 81 -3.58 12.00 -7.19
N SER A 82 -4.30 10.94 -7.59
CA SER A 82 -5.74 10.99 -7.86
C SER A 82 -6.58 11.00 -6.58
N ASP A 83 -7.90 11.18 -6.73
CA ASP A 83 -8.86 11.05 -5.64
C ASP A 83 -8.95 9.61 -5.13
N ASP A 84 -9.08 8.63 -6.03
CA ASP A 84 -9.08 7.21 -5.69
C ASP A 84 -7.80 6.79 -4.96
N GLY A 85 -6.66 7.32 -5.41
CA GLY A 85 -5.38 7.10 -4.74
C GLY A 85 -5.40 7.59 -3.30
N GLU A 86 -6.12 8.67 -2.96
CA GLU A 86 -6.19 9.19 -1.59
C GLU A 86 -6.84 8.19 -0.62
N TYR A 87 -7.88 7.47 -1.06
CA TYR A 87 -8.47 6.39 -0.26
C TYR A 87 -7.44 5.29 0.04
N ILE A 88 -6.71 4.85 -0.99
CA ILE A 88 -5.70 3.79 -0.85
C ILE A 88 -4.58 4.27 0.08
N ALA A 89 -4.03 5.46 -0.14
CA ALA A 89 -2.93 6.00 0.67
C ALA A 89 -3.30 6.17 2.16
N ARG A 90 -4.58 6.43 2.47
CA ARG A 90 -5.08 6.45 3.84
C ARG A 90 -5.33 5.07 4.41
N CYS A 91 -5.69 4.10 3.57
CA CYS A 91 -5.94 2.73 3.99
C CYS A 91 -4.65 2.02 4.43
N LEU A 92 -3.55 2.19 3.69
CA LEU A 92 -2.27 1.47 3.92
C LEU A 92 -1.74 1.56 5.37
N PRO A 93 -1.70 2.73 6.03
CA PRO A 93 -1.22 2.84 7.41
C PRO A 93 -1.99 1.98 8.42
N HIS A 94 -3.28 1.71 8.19
CA HIS A 94 -4.06 0.82 9.05
C HIS A 94 -3.56 -0.64 9.00
N PHE A 95 -2.80 -1.01 7.97
CA PHE A 95 -2.15 -2.30 7.79
C PHE A 95 -0.64 -2.27 8.09
N GLY A 96 -0.11 -1.17 8.65
CA GLY A 96 1.32 -1.01 8.94
C GLY A 96 2.19 -0.71 7.72
N MET A 97 1.58 -0.36 6.59
CA MET A 97 2.28 -0.11 5.32
C MET A 97 2.47 1.39 5.06
N LYS A 98 3.44 1.74 4.22
CA LYS A 98 3.74 3.13 3.82
C LYS A 98 3.23 3.44 2.43
N ALA A 99 2.84 4.69 2.20
CA ALA A 99 2.51 5.20 0.88
C ALA A 99 3.52 6.28 0.47
N VAL A 100 3.97 6.23 -0.78
CA VAL A 100 4.67 7.33 -1.47
C VAL A 100 3.77 7.82 -2.60
N ARG A 101 3.60 9.15 -2.69
CA ARG A 101 2.71 9.79 -3.66
C ARG A 101 3.47 10.26 -4.89
N GLY A 102 2.98 9.92 -6.08
CA GLY A 102 3.48 10.42 -7.36
C GLY A 102 2.81 9.78 -8.57
N SER A 103 2.82 10.48 -9.70
CA SER A 103 2.42 9.96 -11.01
C SER A 103 3.50 10.24 -12.06
N THR A 104 3.44 9.53 -13.19
CA THR A 104 4.30 9.78 -14.36
C THR A 104 4.29 11.25 -14.79
N THR A 105 3.12 11.89 -14.70
CA THR A 105 2.91 13.30 -15.07
C THR A 105 3.23 14.30 -13.97
N ARG A 106 3.19 13.90 -12.69
CA ARG A 106 3.38 14.80 -11.55
C ARG A 106 4.11 14.11 -10.40
N GLY A 107 5.32 14.56 -10.12
CA GLY A 107 6.08 14.12 -8.94
C GLY A 107 6.68 12.71 -9.04
N GLY A 108 6.64 12.05 -10.20
CA GLY A 108 7.18 10.70 -10.40
C GLY A 108 8.66 10.56 -10.02
N ALA A 109 9.53 11.46 -10.50
CA ALA A 109 10.96 11.45 -10.14
C ALA A 109 11.18 11.59 -8.61
N ARG A 110 10.45 12.49 -7.96
CA ARG A 110 10.52 12.67 -6.50
C ARG A 110 10.01 11.45 -5.76
N ALA A 111 8.97 10.80 -6.27
CA ALA A 111 8.42 9.58 -5.70
C ALA A 111 9.41 8.42 -5.80
N LEU A 112 10.09 8.27 -6.94
CA LEU A 112 11.12 7.24 -7.13
C LEU A 112 12.30 7.42 -6.16
N ILE A 113 12.79 8.66 -6.00
CA ILE A 113 13.84 8.98 -5.02
C ILE A 113 13.38 8.65 -3.59
N LYS A 114 12.13 8.95 -3.23
CA LYS A 114 11.58 8.60 -1.92
C LYS A 114 11.49 7.10 -1.70
N LEU A 115 11.10 6.32 -2.71
CA LEU A 115 11.06 4.86 -2.62
C LEU A 115 12.47 4.31 -2.34
N LYS A 116 13.49 4.79 -3.06
CA LYS A 116 14.89 4.41 -2.84
C LYS A 116 15.35 4.67 -1.40
N ASN A 117 14.89 5.76 -0.78
CA ASN A 117 15.33 6.18 0.55
C ASN A 117 14.47 5.63 1.71
N ILE A 118 13.35 4.98 1.41
CA ILE A 118 12.43 4.38 2.39
C ILE A 118 12.71 2.88 2.61
N ALA A 119 13.31 2.23 1.61
CA ALA A 119 13.67 0.82 1.57
C ALA A 119 15.05 0.56 2.19
#